data_AF-A0A0H2SC97-F1
#
_entry.id   AF-A0A0H2SC97-F1
#
_cell.length_a   1.000
_cell.length_b   1.000
_cell.length_c   1.000
_cell.angle_alpha   90.00
_cell.angle_beta   90.00
_cell.angle_gamma   90.00
#
_symmetry.space_group_name_H-M   'P 1'
#
loop_
_entity.id
_entity.type
_entity.pdbx_description
1 polymer ?
#
loop_
_entity_poly.entity_id
_entity_poly.type
_entity_poly.pdbx_seq_one_letter_code
_entity_poly.pdbx_strand_id
1 'polypeptide(L)'
;FKEAEVKELLEYYDIYSEKLLKEMQENYNGYIFNINAKEKVYNPDMVFYFITEYFSEKKPPEKIIDDNIMSDYKKVQNLFSLGELLGVKIDKEETKEEREKTTSKRIIGELLNEILLTGKTELTELTTMFNPGKRIEIKDIKSLLFYLGFMTFEKKGIITYLKIPNYSMKKIFSEYFTEYIEEKLTEYIDPEPIEIAVRKILSDGEIKSFAKEIENLLSKMDNRIFMGLDEKYIKAIMYSYLVLTPYAMVKMEYPVENGYIDIAMFKRYEEVPYEAIIEVKYIKQKEYTEEKLKRKVKEAKEQIEKYKKSYELNPKNETMKKYIIVFVGKEAKYIEEKN
;
A
#
# COMPACT_ATOMS: atom_id res chain seq x y z
N PHE A 1 20.48 4.52 -10.62
CA PHE A 1 21.72 4.90 -9.91
C PHE A 1 22.04 3.92 -8.80
N LYS A 2 23.31 3.65 -8.51
CA LYS A 2 23.76 3.01 -7.27
C LYS A 2 23.76 4.04 -6.14
N GLU A 3 23.86 3.57 -4.89
CA GLU A 3 23.86 4.47 -3.73
C GLU A 3 25.04 5.46 -3.73
N ALA A 4 26.23 5.01 -4.15
CA ALA A 4 27.39 5.89 -4.30
C ALA A 4 27.15 7.01 -5.31
N GLU A 5 26.53 6.71 -6.46
CA GLU A 5 26.20 7.70 -7.50
C GLU A 5 25.15 8.70 -7.01
N VAL A 6 24.14 8.26 -6.24
CA VAL A 6 23.17 9.17 -5.62
C VAL A 6 23.85 10.08 -4.60
N LYS A 7 24.75 9.54 -3.78
CA LYS A 7 25.52 10.33 -2.82
C LYS A 7 26.36 11.41 -3.52
N GLU A 8 27.11 11.03 -4.57
CA GLU A 8 27.89 11.98 -5.37
C GLU A 8 27.02 13.09 -5.98
N LEU A 9 25.81 12.77 -6.45
CA LEU A 9 24.85 13.76 -6.93
C LEU A 9 24.40 14.72 -5.83
N LEU A 10 24.04 14.20 -4.65
CA LEU A 10 23.63 15.05 -3.52
C LEU A 10 24.75 15.96 -3.03
N GLU A 11 26.00 15.48 -3.04
CA GLU A 11 27.19 16.27 -2.71
C GLU A 11 27.46 17.33 -3.78
N TYR A 12 27.36 16.99 -5.07
CA TYR A 12 27.50 17.93 -6.18
C TYR A 12 26.54 19.11 -6.08
N TYR A 13 25.31 18.84 -5.64
CA TYR A 13 24.26 19.85 -5.46
C TYR A 13 24.27 20.54 -4.09
N ASP A 14 25.22 20.23 -3.21
CA ASP A 14 25.34 20.78 -1.85
C ASP A 14 24.07 20.60 -0.99
N ILE A 15 23.42 19.44 -1.13
CA ILE A 15 22.21 19.07 -0.38
C ILE A 15 22.37 17.77 0.41
N TYR A 16 23.58 17.20 0.45
CA TYR A 16 23.82 15.94 1.13
C TYR A 16 23.55 16.02 2.64
N SER A 17 22.78 15.05 3.14
CA SER A 17 22.79 14.67 4.55
C SER A 17 22.44 13.19 4.68
N GLU A 18 22.91 12.55 5.75
CA GLU A 18 22.55 11.15 6.06
C GLU A 18 21.03 10.94 6.16
N LYS A 19 20.32 11.95 6.71
CA LYS A 19 18.85 11.92 6.81
C LYS A 19 18.20 11.87 5.42
N LEU A 20 18.66 12.72 4.50
CA LEU A 20 18.13 12.78 3.14
C LEU A 20 18.47 11.53 2.33
N LEU A 21 19.70 11.03 2.43
CA LEU A 21 20.09 9.80 1.76
C LEU A 21 19.22 8.63 2.22
N LYS A 22 18.96 8.51 3.53
CA LYS A 22 18.08 7.48 4.07
C LYS A 22 16.64 7.63 3.58
N GLU A 23 16.09 8.85 3.53
CA GLU A 23 14.76 9.10 2.98
C GLU A 23 14.66 8.70 1.51
N MET A 24 15.66 9.05 0.68
CA MET A 24 15.72 8.62 -0.71
C MET A 24 15.90 7.11 -0.84
N GLN A 25 16.65 6.48 0.06
CA GLN A 25 16.84 5.03 0.07
C GLN A 25 15.51 4.32 0.33
N GLU A 26 14.73 4.76 1.32
CA GLU A 26 13.43 4.18 1.65
C GLU A 26 12.39 4.41 0.54
N ASN A 27 12.42 5.57 -0.12
CA ASN A 27 11.44 5.93 -1.14
C ASN A 27 11.78 5.41 -2.53
N TYR A 28 13.06 5.35 -2.92
CA TYR A 28 13.47 5.20 -4.32
C TYR A 28 14.50 4.11 -4.60
N ASN A 29 15.20 3.58 -3.58
CA ASN A 29 16.12 2.45 -3.73
C ASN A 29 15.41 1.12 -3.44
N GLY A 30 15.90 0.02 -4.02
CA GLY A 30 15.36 -1.30 -3.72
C GLY A 30 15.45 -2.28 -4.88
N TYR A 31 15.75 -1.77 -6.07
CA TYR A 31 15.61 -2.52 -7.31
C TYR A 31 16.79 -3.47 -7.55
N ILE A 32 16.46 -4.72 -7.87
CA ILE A 32 17.32 -5.80 -8.33
C ILE A 32 16.66 -6.41 -9.58
N PHE A 33 17.15 -6.04 -10.76
CA PHE A 33 16.67 -6.60 -12.05
C PHE A 33 17.54 -7.76 -12.56
N ASN A 34 18.71 -7.95 -11.96
CA ASN A 34 19.55 -9.13 -12.17
C ASN A 34 19.78 -9.77 -10.80
N ILE A 35 19.39 -11.03 -10.63
CA ILE A 35 19.54 -11.72 -9.33
C ILE A 35 20.99 -11.80 -8.84
N ASN A 36 21.96 -11.75 -9.76
CA ASN A 36 23.38 -11.77 -9.44
C ASN A 36 23.93 -10.36 -9.13
N ALA A 37 23.10 -9.31 -9.19
CA ALA A 37 23.52 -7.97 -8.81
C ALA A 37 23.86 -7.95 -7.32
N LYS A 38 25.04 -7.41 -7.01
CA LYS A 38 25.52 -7.26 -5.62
C LYS A 38 24.90 -6.05 -4.93
N GLU A 39 24.42 -5.10 -5.71
CA GLU A 39 23.94 -3.81 -5.24
C GLU A 39 22.52 -3.57 -5.77
N LYS A 40 21.72 -2.90 -4.95
CA LYS A 40 20.42 -2.39 -5.37
C LYS A 40 20.62 -1.06 -6.10
N VAL A 41 19.66 -0.72 -6.96
CA VAL A 41 19.67 0.55 -7.66
C VAL A 41 18.43 1.37 -7.32
N TYR A 42 18.57 2.68 -7.48
CA TYR A 42 17.54 3.70 -7.41
C TYR A 42 16.92 3.91 -8.79
N ASN A 43 15.62 4.25 -8.81
CA ASN A 43 14.97 4.81 -9.99
C ASN A 43 15.58 6.20 -10.30
N PRO A 44 16.22 6.39 -11.47
CA PRO A 44 16.86 7.65 -11.84
C PRO A 44 15.92 8.85 -11.88
N ASP A 45 14.71 8.67 -12.44
CA ASP A 45 13.76 9.76 -12.61
C ASP A 45 13.28 10.29 -11.25
N MET A 46 13.06 9.38 -10.29
CA MET A 46 12.70 9.74 -8.91
C MET A 46 13.84 10.45 -8.17
N VAL A 47 15.09 10.08 -8.44
CA VAL A 47 16.26 10.77 -7.87
C VAL A 47 16.32 12.22 -8.38
N PHE A 48 16.16 12.43 -9.68
CA PHE A 48 16.16 13.78 -10.25
C PHE A 48 14.95 14.61 -9.84
N TYR A 49 13.77 14.00 -9.77
CA TYR A 49 12.57 14.63 -9.23
C TYR A 49 12.82 15.14 -7.80
N PHE A 50 13.31 14.29 -6.91
CA PHE A 50 13.62 14.67 -5.53
C PHE A 50 14.58 15.86 -5.45
N ILE A 51 15.68 15.82 -6.22
CA ILE A 51 16.67 16.89 -6.24
C ILE A 51 16.03 18.20 -6.73
N THR A 52 15.24 18.15 -7.80
CA THR A 52 14.59 19.32 -8.41
C THR A 52 13.62 19.99 -7.43
N GLU A 53 12.77 19.21 -6.78
CA GLU A 53 11.83 19.73 -5.77
C GLU A 53 12.54 20.31 -4.55
N TYR A 54 13.61 19.64 -4.08
CA TYR A 54 14.41 20.14 -2.97
C TYR A 54 15.06 21.50 -3.28
N PHE A 55 15.46 21.73 -4.54
CA PHE A 55 16.00 23.02 -4.94
C PHE A 55 14.98 24.15 -4.86
N SER A 56 13.72 23.88 -5.21
CA SER A 56 12.60 24.84 -5.16
C SER A 56 12.22 25.17 -3.72
N GLU A 57 11.90 24.15 -2.92
CA GLU A 57 11.25 24.32 -1.61
C GLU A 57 12.22 24.30 -0.43
N LYS A 58 13.49 23.96 -0.67
CA LYS A 58 14.52 23.72 0.38
C LYS A 58 14.09 22.66 1.40
N LYS A 59 13.22 21.74 0.98
CA LYS A 59 12.67 20.64 1.78
C LYS A 59 12.45 19.41 0.89
N PRO A 60 12.44 18.20 1.45
CA PRO A 60 12.01 17.01 0.71
C PRO A 60 10.63 17.20 0.08
N PRO A 61 10.36 16.60 -1.09
CA PRO A 61 9.12 16.78 -1.81
C PRO A 61 7.95 16.20 -1.01
N GLU A 62 6.87 16.97 -0.81
CA GLU A 62 5.69 16.46 -0.10
C GLU A 62 5.10 15.25 -0.80
N LYS A 63 5.00 15.34 -2.13
CA LYS A 63 4.63 14.21 -2.98
C LYS A 63 5.89 13.42 -3.32
N ILE A 64 5.96 12.16 -2.91
CA ILE A 64 7.17 11.35 -3.18
C ILE A 64 7.24 10.83 -4.63
N ILE A 65 6.16 10.90 -5.41
CA ILE A 65 6.10 10.39 -6.79
C ILE A 65 5.77 11.55 -7.73
N ASP A 66 6.59 11.76 -8.75
CA ASP A 66 6.31 12.73 -9.83
C ASP A 66 4.97 12.39 -10.52
N ASP A 67 4.14 13.40 -10.76
CA ASP A 67 2.89 13.31 -11.53
C ASP A 67 3.07 12.73 -12.93
N ASN A 68 4.19 13.02 -13.59
CA ASN A 68 4.45 12.46 -14.93
C ASN A 68 4.64 10.95 -14.86
N ILE A 69 5.41 10.50 -13.87
CA ILE A 69 5.67 9.09 -13.64
C ILE A 69 4.38 8.39 -13.17
N MET A 70 3.59 9.03 -12.30
CA MET A 70 2.28 8.53 -11.90
C MET A 70 1.35 8.35 -13.10
N SER A 71 1.32 9.32 -14.03
CA SER A 71 0.52 9.24 -15.25
C SER A 71 0.91 8.03 -16.11
N ASP A 72 2.21 7.80 -16.30
CA ASP A 72 2.71 6.65 -17.06
C ASP A 72 2.39 5.33 -16.39
N TYR A 73 2.48 5.28 -15.06
CA TYR A 73 2.03 4.13 -14.28
C TYR A 73 0.52 3.90 -14.41
N LYS A 74 -0.31 4.94 -14.38
CA LYS A 74 -1.76 4.82 -14.65
C LYS A 74 -2.05 4.34 -16.07
N LYS A 75 -1.26 4.73 -17.08
CA LYS A 75 -1.38 4.15 -18.44
C LYS A 75 -1.07 2.65 -18.44
N VAL A 76 -0.08 2.22 -17.68
CA VAL A 76 0.26 0.80 -17.49
C VAL A 76 -0.85 0.06 -16.77
N GLN A 77 -1.43 0.64 -15.71
CA GLN A 77 -2.59 0.08 -15.04
C GLN A 77 -3.76 -0.06 -16.00
N ASN A 78 -4.00 0.96 -16.83
CA ASN A 78 -4.99 0.92 -17.89
C ASN A 78 -4.70 -0.18 -18.91
N LEU A 79 -3.44 -0.48 -19.23
CA LEU A 79 -3.10 -1.63 -20.07
C LEU A 79 -3.51 -2.97 -19.43
N PHE A 80 -3.48 -3.08 -18.10
CA PHE A 80 -3.95 -4.26 -17.38
C PHE A 80 -5.48 -4.29 -17.20
N SER A 81 -6.13 -3.13 -17.05
CA SER A 81 -7.58 -3.02 -16.87
C SER A 81 -8.35 -3.05 -18.21
N LEU A 82 -7.77 -2.51 -19.28
CA LEU A 82 -8.12 -2.75 -20.68
C LEU A 82 -7.54 -4.11 -21.11
N GLY A 83 -8.28 -5.18 -20.88
CA GLY A 83 -8.13 -6.43 -21.64
C GLY A 83 -8.35 -6.28 -23.16
N GLU A 84 -8.35 -5.06 -23.72
CA GLU A 84 -8.54 -4.77 -25.14
C GLU A 84 -7.23 -4.74 -25.94
N LEU A 85 -6.07 -4.52 -25.30
CA LEU A 85 -4.81 -4.32 -26.03
C LEU A 85 -4.07 -5.61 -26.46
N LEU A 86 -4.69 -6.77 -26.32
CA LEU A 86 -4.15 -8.06 -26.81
C LEU A 86 -5.10 -8.83 -27.73
N GLY A 87 -5.81 -8.08 -28.59
CA GLY A 87 -6.28 -8.63 -29.86
C GLY A 87 -7.76 -8.97 -29.94
N VAL A 88 -8.65 -8.19 -29.31
CA VAL A 88 -10.08 -8.25 -29.62
C VAL A 88 -10.47 -6.97 -30.37
N LYS A 89 -10.78 -7.12 -31.67
CA LYS A 89 -11.47 -6.07 -32.44
C LYS A 89 -12.84 -5.85 -31.80
N ILE A 90 -13.16 -4.59 -31.53
CA ILE A 90 -14.47 -4.17 -31.04
C ILE A 90 -15.45 -4.23 -32.21
N ASP A 91 -16.23 -5.31 -32.29
CA ASP A 91 -17.53 -5.29 -32.97
C ASP A 91 -18.61 -5.32 -31.89
N LYS A 92 -19.47 -4.30 -31.92
CA LYS A 92 -20.53 -4.07 -30.94
C LYS A 92 -21.60 -5.16 -31.07
N GLU A 93 -21.60 -6.15 -30.20
CA GLU A 93 -22.81 -6.90 -29.82
C GLU A 93 -22.60 -7.66 -28.49
N GLU A 94 -23.46 -7.38 -27.51
CA GLU A 94 -23.41 -7.89 -26.14
C GLU A 94 -23.68 -9.42 -26.06
N THR A 95 -22.65 -10.27 -26.06
CA THR A 95 -22.77 -11.68 -25.61
C THR A 95 -21.43 -12.27 -25.14
N LYS A 96 -21.43 -13.10 -24.08
CA LYS A 96 -20.28 -13.86 -23.48
C LYS A 96 -19.07 -13.06 -22.96
N GLU A 97 -18.69 -11.95 -23.59
CA GLU A 97 -17.48 -11.18 -23.30
C GLU A 97 -17.52 -10.46 -21.95
N GLU A 98 -18.68 -9.99 -21.50
CA GLU A 98 -18.81 -9.32 -20.19
C GLU A 98 -18.40 -10.23 -19.02
N ARG A 99 -18.67 -11.54 -19.12
CA ARG A 99 -18.28 -12.52 -18.08
C ARG A 99 -16.77 -12.73 -18.04
N GLU A 100 -16.11 -12.74 -19.19
CA GLU A 100 -14.65 -12.91 -19.28
C GLU A 100 -13.89 -11.63 -18.87
N LYS A 101 -14.43 -10.46 -19.23
CA LYS A 101 -13.94 -9.14 -18.75
C LYS A 101 -14.04 -9.03 -17.23
N THR A 102 -15.19 -9.41 -16.65
CA THR A 102 -15.40 -9.43 -15.19
C THR A 102 -14.43 -10.38 -14.48
N THR A 103 -14.16 -11.55 -15.09
CA THR A 103 -13.27 -12.57 -14.53
C THR A 103 -11.81 -12.11 -14.53
N SER A 104 -11.35 -11.49 -15.61
CA SER A 104 -9.96 -11.00 -15.72
C SER A 104 -9.69 -9.84 -14.77
N LYS A 105 -10.61 -8.87 -14.69
CA LYS A 105 -10.55 -7.79 -13.68
C LYS A 105 -10.52 -8.33 -12.24
N ARG A 106 -11.32 -9.36 -11.94
CA ARG A 106 -11.32 -10.00 -10.61
C ARG A 106 -9.97 -10.64 -10.29
N ILE A 107 -9.40 -11.41 -11.22
CA ILE A 107 -8.10 -12.07 -11.04
C ILE A 107 -6.99 -11.04 -10.81
N ILE A 108 -6.99 -9.93 -11.55
CA ILE A 108 -6.02 -8.85 -11.38
C ILE A 108 -6.19 -8.19 -10.01
N GLY A 109 -7.42 -7.87 -9.61
CA GLY A 109 -7.71 -7.33 -8.29
C GLY A 109 -7.26 -8.25 -7.15
N GLU A 110 -7.47 -9.57 -7.28
CA GLU A 110 -6.99 -10.57 -6.31
C GLU A 110 -5.46 -10.61 -6.24
N LEU A 111 -4.77 -10.55 -7.38
CA LEU A 111 -3.31 -10.46 -7.45
C LEU A 111 -2.78 -9.18 -6.80
N LEU A 112 -3.38 -8.03 -7.11
CA LEU A 112 -2.98 -6.74 -6.53
C LEU A 112 -3.20 -6.73 -5.01
N ASN A 113 -4.31 -7.30 -4.53
CA ASN A 113 -4.57 -7.48 -3.11
C ASN A 113 -3.53 -8.39 -2.43
N GLU A 114 -3.17 -9.52 -3.06
CA GLU A 114 -2.09 -10.40 -2.58
C GLU A 114 -0.76 -9.64 -2.45
N ILE A 115 -0.39 -8.89 -3.49
CA ILE A 115 0.86 -8.11 -3.53
C ILE A 115 0.83 -7.00 -2.47
N LEU A 116 -0.29 -6.29 -2.30
CA LEU A 116 -0.43 -5.25 -1.30
C LEU A 116 -0.26 -5.80 0.12
N LEU A 117 -0.92 -6.93 0.41
CA LEU A 117 -0.92 -7.57 1.72
C LEU A 117 0.43 -8.19 2.10
N THR A 118 1.08 -8.85 1.16
CA THR A 118 2.31 -9.62 1.43
C THR A 118 3.58 -8.87 1.05
N GLY A 119 3.44 -7.81 0.25
CA GLY A 119 4.55 -7.12 -0.41
C GLY A 119 5.27 -7.97 -1.47
N LYS A 120 4.74 -9.14 -1.82
CA LYS A 120 5.45 -10.19 -2.58
C LYS A 120 4.51 -10.95 -3.50
N THR A 121 5.10 -11.64 -4.46
CA THR A 121 4.40 -12.69 -5.22
C THR A 121 5.41 -13.66 -5.82
N GLU A 122 4.96 -14.84 -6.22
CA GLU A 122 5.79 -15.86 -6.85
C GLU A 122 5.31 -16.24 -8.25
N LEU A 123 6.24 -16.72 -9.06
CA LEU A 123 5.99 -17.29 -10.38
C LEU A 123 7.08 -18.33 -10.69
N THR A 124 6.78 -19.27 -11.59
CA THR A 124 7.77 -20.28 -12.01
C THR A 124 8.97 -19.60 -12.67
N GLU A 125 8.71 -18.77 -13.69
CA GLU A 125 9.71 -18.00 -14.40
C GLU A 125 9.11 -16.71 -14.98
N LEU A 126 9.97 -15.75 -15.31
CA LEU A 126 9.58 -14.53 -16.02
C LEU A 126 9.25 -14.84 -17.48
N THR A 127 8.12 -14.32 -17.96
CA THR A 127 7.80 -14.30 -19.38
C THR A 127 8.75 -13.36 -20.10
N THR A 128 9.58 -13.89 -20.99
CA THR A 128 10.54 -13.09 -21.78
C THR A 128 10.00 -12.65 -23.14
N MET A 129 8.93 -13.27 -23.62
CA MET A 129 8.29 -12.96 -24.90
C MET A 129 6.77 -12.92 -24.75
N PHE A 130 6.19 -11.75 -24.95
CA PHE A 130 4.75 -11.55 -24.98
C PHE A 130 4.25 -11.77 -26.41
N ASN A 131 3.39 -12.79 -26.60
CA ASN A 131 2.83 -13.07 -27.92
C ASN A 131 1.48 -12.33 -28.08
N PRO A 132 1.36 -11.35 -29.00
CA PRO A 132 0.14 -10.56 -29.17
C PRO A 132 -1.10 -11.38 -29.56
N GLY A 133 -0.92 -12.61 -30.06
CA GLY A 133 -2.00 -13.52 -30.44
C GLY A 133 -2.40 -14.54 -29.36
N LYS A 134 -1.80 -14.47 -28.16
CA LYS A 134 -2.15 -15.36 -27.03
C LYS A 134 -2.77 -14.57 -25.89
N ARG A 135 -3.68 -15.25 -25.17
CA ARG A 135 -4.28 -14.72 -23.94
C ARG A 135 -3.19 -14.46 -22.89
N ILE A 136 -3.24 -13.30 -22.24
CA ILE A 136 -2.43 -13.01 -21.03
C ILE A 136 -2.76 -14.04 -19.95
N GLU A 137 -1.71 -14.62 -19.38
CA GLU A 137 -1.76 -15.37 -18.14
C GLU A 137 -1.31 -14.51 -16.95
N ILE A 138 -1.66 -14.92 -15.72
CA ILE A 138 -1.26 -14.20 -14.49
C ILE A 138 0.27 -14.03 -14.41
N LYS A 139 1.05 -15.01 -14.89
CA LYS A 139 2.51 -14.92 -14.93
C LYS A 139 3.01 -13.78 -15.82
N ASP A 140 2.29 -13.47 -16.90
CA ASP A 140 2.64 -12.41 -17.84
C ASP A 140 2.42 -11.05 -17.17
N ILE A 141 1.33 -10.91 -16.41
CA ILE A 141 1.06 -9.72 -15.59
C ILE A 141 2.15 -9.52 -14.54
N LYS A 142 2.50 -10.58 -13.80
CA LYS A 142 3.60 -10.55 -12.82
C LYS A 142 4.93 -10.15 -13.46
N SER A 143 5.20 -10.66 -14.67
CA SER A 143 6.41 -10.32 -15.43
C SER A 143 6.41 -8.87 -15.93
N LEU A 144 5.26 -8.36 -16.39
CA LEU A 144 5.11 -6.95 -16.76
C LEU A 144 5.30 -6.02 -15.56
N LEU A 145 4.73 -6.34 -14.39
CA LEU A 145 4.97 -5.60 -13.15
C LEU A 145 6.47 -5.55 -12.80
N PHE A 146 7.22 -6.63 -13.05
CA PHE A 146 8.67 -6.65 -12.89
C PHE A 146 9.38 -5.73 -13.90
N TYR A 147 9.09 -5.86 -15.20
CA TYR A 147 9.77 -5.07 -16.23
C TYR A 147 9.47 -3.57 -16.15
N LEU A 148 8.28 -3.22 -15.66
CA LEU A 148 7.86 -1.84 -15.50
C LEU A 148 8.31 -1.24 -14.16
N GLY A 149 9.04 -2.01 -13.35
CA GLY A 149 9.61 -1.51 -12.09
C GLY A 149 8.60 -1.37 -10.94
N PHE A 150 7.45 -2.04 -10.99
CA PHE A 150 6.58 -2.16 -9.81
C PHE A 150 7.10 -3.22 -8.85
N MET A 151 7.70 -4.26 -9.40
CA MET A 151 8.23 -5.41 -8.65
C MET A 151 9.69 -5.63 -8.97
N THR A 152 10.39 -6.31 -8.07
CA THR A 152 11.82 -6.59 -8.23
C THR A 152 12.19 -7.95 -7.66
N PHE A 153 13.36 -8.50 -7.99
CA PHE A 153 13.76 -9.79 -7.45
C PHE A 153 13.93 -9.75 -5.93
N GLU A 154 13.32 -10.72 -5.25
CA GLU A 154 13.72 -11.10 -3.91
C GLU A 154 14.62 -12.34 -3.94
N LYS A 155 14.22 -13.35 -4.72
CA LYS A 155 14.94 -14.61 -4.86
C LYS A 155 14.64 -15.23 -6.21
N LYS A 156 15.63 -15.90 -6.82
CA LYS A 156 15.45 -16.72 -8.04
C LYS A 156 15.91 -18.15 -7.78
N GLY A 157 15.12 -19.12 -8.19
CA GLY A 157 15.41 -20.55 -8.08
C GLY A 157 14.45 -21.34 -8.97
N ILE A 158 14.03 -22.54 -8.51
CA ILE A 158 12.93 -23.29 -9.15
C ILE A 158 11.65 -22.44 -9.20
N ILE A 159 11.45 -21.63 -8.15
CA ILE A 159 10.42 -20.61 -8.07
C ILE A 159 11.12 -19.26 -7.99
N THR A 160 10.61 -18.29 -8.75
CA THR A 160 11.00 -16.89 -8.70
C THR A 160 10.10 -16.16 -7.73
N TYR A 161 10.71 -15.42 -6.79
CA TYR A 161 10.03 -14.57 -5.84
C TYR A 161 10.31 -13.11 -6.18
N LEU A 162 9.23 -12.34 -6.32
CA LEU A 162 9.25 -10.91 -6.55
C LEU A 162 8.74 -10.19 -5.30
N LYS A 163 9.23 -8.97 -5.08
CA LYS A 163 8.76 -8.09 -4.01
C LYS A 163 8.60 -6.65 -4.50
N ILE A 164 7.83 -5.87 -3.75
CA ILE A 164 7.77 -4.42 -3.93
C ILE A 164 9.13 -3.82 -3.52
N PRO A 165 9.77 -2.99 -4.37
CA PRO A 165 11.15 -2.54 -4.17
C PRO A 165 11.27 -1.50 -3.05
N ASN A 166 10.35 -0.54 -2.97
CA ASN A 166 10.46 0.65 -2.13
C ASN A 166 9.10 1.22 -1.72
N TYR A 167 9.11 2.27 -0.89
CA TYR A 167 7.90 2.88 -0.36
C TYR A 167 7.05 3.58 -1.44
N SER A 168 7.68 4.18 -2.46
CA SER A 168 6.95 4.79 -3.58
C SER A 168 6.10 3.76 -4.32
N MET A 169 6.66 2.59 -4.66
CA MET A 169 5.89 1.53 -5.31
C MET A 169 4.78 1.01 -4.41
N LYS A 170 4.97 0.96 -3.08
CA LYS A 170 3.87 0.60 -2.16
C LYS A 170 2.70 1.59 -2.24
N LYS A 171 2.97 2.90 -2.32
CA LYS A 171 1.91 3.90 -2.49
C LYS A 171 1.14 3.68 -3.79
N ILE A 172 1.84 3.42 -4.89
CA ILE A 172 1.20 3.17 -6.18
C ILE A 172 0.31 1.91 -6.15
N PHE A 173 0.80 0.82 -5.54
CA PHE A 173 -0.04 -0.37 -5.34
C PHE A 173 -1.29 -0.08 -4.51
N SER A 174 -1.18 0.78 -3.49
CA SER A 174 -2.32 1.20 -2.67
C SER A 174 -3.30 2.09 -3.43
N GLU A 175 -2.84 2.98 -4.30
CA GLU A 175 -3.72 3.77 -5.19
C GLU A 175 -4.51 2.84 -6.11
N TYR A 176 -3.84 1.87 -6.75
CA TYR A 176 -4.52 0.89 -7.62
C TYR A 176 -5.53 0.04 -6.85
N PHE A 177 -5.19 -0.34 -5.62
CA PHE A 177 -6.12 -1.08 -4.79
C PHE A 177 -7.33 -0.22 -4.41
N THR A 178 -7.12 1.06 -4.12
CA THR A 178 -8.20 2.00 -3.81
C THR A 178 -9.15 2.18 -5.00
N GLU A 179 -8.61 2.40 -6.20
CA GLU A 179 -9.42 2.46 -7.43
C GLU A 179 -10.17 1.14 -7.68
N TYR A 180 -9.55 -0.01 -7.41
CA TYR A 180 -10.22 -1.31 -7.48
C TYR A 180 -11.37 -1.44 -6.48
N ILE A 181 -11.22 -0.93 -5.26
CA ILE A 181 -12.29 -0.91 -4.25
C ILE A 181 -13.42 0.01 -4.70
N GLU A 182 -13.09 1.19 -5.24
CA GLU A 182 -14.05 2.17 -5.74
C GLU A 182 -14.90 1.63 -6.90
N GLU A 183 -14.29 0.87 -7.83
CA GLU A 183 -15.02 0.15 -8.90
C GLU A 183 -16.07 -0.85 -8.36
N LYS A 184 -15.96 -1.25 -7.08
CA LYS A 184 -16.88 -2.21 -6.42
C LYS A 184 -17.96 -1.57 -5.59
N LEU A 185 -17.96 -0.24 -5.46
CA LEU A 185 -18.98 0.48 -4.73
C LEU A 185 -20.28 0.52 -5.53
N THR A 186 -21.41 0.45 -4.82
CA THR A 186 -22.73 0.59 -5.43
C THR A 186 -23.08 2.06 -5.71
N GLU A 187 -22.33 2.98 -5.13
CA GLU A 187 -22.50 4.43 -5.26
C GLU A 187 -21.16 5.14 -5.11
N TYR A 188 -21.04 6.33 -5.71
CA TYR A 188 -19.84 7.16 -5.61
C TYR A 188 -19.59 7.60 -4.16
N ILE A 189 -18.32 7.67 -3.79
CA ILE A 189 -17.85 8.24 -2.52
C ILE A 189 -16.84 9.32 -2.86
N ASP A 190 -17.04 10.49 -2.28
CA ASP A 190 -16.06 11.56 -2.30
C ASP A 190 -14.84 11.13 -1.45
N PRO A 191 -13.61 11.14 -1.98
CA PRO A 191 -12.42 10.78 -1.22
C PRO A 191 -12.01 11.84 -0.18
N GLU A 192 -12.41 13.11 -0.33
CA GLU A 192 -11.97 14.21 0.53
C GLU A 192 -12.27 13.97 2.03
N PRO A 193 -13.46 13.49 2.45
CA PRO A 193 -13.72 13.13 3.84
C PRO A 193 -12.74 12.12 4.43
N ILE A 194 -12.33 11.09 3.66
CA ILE A 194 -11.34 10.11 4.12
C ILE A 194 -9.98 10.80 4.30
N GLU A 195 -9.56 11.63 3.35
CA GLU A 195 -8.29 12.36 3.42
C GLU A 195 -8.24 13.30 4.64
N ILE A 196 -9.32 14.03 4.91
CA ILE A 196 -9.46 14.88 6.10
C ILE A 196 -9.36 14.01 7.36
N ALA A 197 -10.03 12.86 7.39
CA ALA A 197 -9.98 11.96 8.53
C ALA A 197 -8.58 11.38 8.79
N VAL A 198 -7.81 11.06 7.73
CA VAL A 198 -6.39 10.66 7.87
C VAL A 198 -5.55 11.79 8.45
N ARG A 199 -5.78 13.04 8.03
CA ARG A 199 -5.08 14.21 8.58
C ARG A 199 -5.38 14.41 10.07
N LYS A 200 -6.61 14.15 10.53
CA LYS A 200 -6.98 14.23 11.96
C LYS A 200 -6.22 13.24 12.84
N ILE A 201 -5.86 12.06 12.33
CA ILE A 201 -5.02 11.11 13.06
C ILE A 201 -3.67 11.75 13.41
N LEU A 202 -3.09 12.48 12.46
CA LEU A 202 -1.76 13.07 12.59
C LEU A 202 -1.76 14.42 13.31
N SER A 203 -2.82 15.22 13.16
CA SER A 203 -2.95 16.57 13.72
C SER A 203 -3.62 16.59 15.09
N ASP A 204 -4.75 15.91 15.24
CA ASP A 204 -5.58 15.94 16.45
C ASP A 204 -5.37 14.68 17.33
N GLY A 205 -4.80 13.62 16.76
CA GLY A 205 -4.64 12.35 17.46
C GLY A 205 -5.97 11.63 17.65
N GLU A 206 -6.83 11.70 16.64
CA GLU A 206 -8.21 11.19 16.63
C GLU A 206 -8.41 10.25 15.43
N ILE A 207 -8.85 9.01 15.67
CA ILE A 207 -9.02 7.98 14.62
C ILE A 207 -10.48 7.65 14.32
N LYS A 208 -11.40 8.01 15.22
CA LYS A 208 -12.81 7.70 15.10
C LYS A 208 -13.44 8.26 13.81
N SER A 209 -13.05 9.43 13.33
CA SER A 209 -13.46 9.97 12.02
C SER A 209 -13.05 9.03 10.89
N PHE A 210 -11.81 8.53 10.91
CA PHE A 210 -11.30 7.63 9.89
C PHE A 210 -12.02 6.28 9.94
N ALA A 211 -12.19 5.70 11.14
CA ALA A 211 -12.94 4.47 11.31
C ALA A 211 -14.38 4.58 10.79
N LYS A 212 -15.03 5.75 10.95
CA LYS A 212 -16.37 5.99 10.44
C LYS A 212 -16.43 6.09 8.92
N GLU A 213 -15.43 6.71 8.28
CA GLU A 213 -15.36 6.72 6.82
C GLU A 213 -15.06 5.34 6.22
N ILE A 214 -14.25 4.52 6.90
CA ILE A 214 -14.07 3.12 6.50
C ILE A 214 -15.37 2.32 6.66
N GLU A 215 -16.14 2.52 7.74
CA GLU A 215 -17.49 1.94 7.87
C GLU A 215 -18.43 2.41 6.75
N ASN A 216 -18.41 3.70 6.41
CA ASN A 216 -19.21 4.28 5.32
C ASN A 216 -18.85 3.63 3.97
N LEU A 217 -17.57 3.50 3.67
CA LEU A 217 -17.05 2.79 2.51
C LEU A 217 -17.55 1.34 2.45
N LEU A 218 -17.38 0.58 3.54
CA LEU A 218 -17.83 -0.82 3.62
C LEU A 218 -19.36 -0.94 3.44
N SER A 219 -20.13 0.02 3.97
CA SER A 219 -21.60 0.03 3.85
C SER A 219 -22.06 0.01 2.39
N LYS A 220 -21.31 0.70 1.52
CA LYS A 220 -21.57 0.89 0.08
C LYS A 220 -20.91 -0.17 -0.83
N MET A 221 -20.16 -1.11 -0.27
CA MET A 221 -19.62 -2.24 -1.03
C MET A 221 -20.67 -3.33 -1.24
N ASP A 222 -20.65 -3.98 -2.41
CA ASP A 222 -21.51 -5.12 -2.72
C ASP A 222 -21.35 -6.26 -1.70
N ASN A 223 -22.48 -6.77 -1.19
CA ASN A 223 -22.54 -7.83 -0.18
C ASN A 223 -21.81 -9.12 -0.60
N ARG A 224 -21.63 -9.38 -1.90
CA ARG A 224 -20.89 -10.54 -2.43
C ARG A 224 -19.41 -10.50 -2.05
N ILE A 225 -18.83 -9.32 -1.86
CA ILE A 225 -17.43 -9.14 -1.44
C ILE A 225 -17.25 -9.60 0.01
N PHE A 226 -18.27 -9.42 0.84
CA PHE A 226 -18.24 -9.78 2.27
C PHE A 226 -18.21 -11.29 2.53
N MET A 227 -18.51 -12.13 1.55
CA MET A 227 -18.39 -13.59 1.70
C MET A 227 -16.94 -14.04 1.91
N GLY A 228 -15.98 -13.31 1.33
CA GLY A 228 -14.53 -13.55 1.48
C GLY A 228 -13.83 -12.60 2.44
N LEU A 229 -14.52 -11.62 3.00
CA LEU A 229 -13.92 -10.58 3.83
C LEU A 229 -13.47 -11.13 5.19
N ASP A 230 -12.21 -10.85 5.52
CA ASP A 230 -11.55 -11.22 6.76
C ASP A 230 -10.77 -10.04 7.34
N GLU A 231 -10.07 -10.27 8.45
CA GLU A 231 -9.30 -9.25 9.15
C GLU A 231 -8.20 -8.65 8.25
N LYS A 232 -7.57 -9.45 7.38
CA LYS A 232 -6.51 -8.98 6.48
C LYS A 232 -7.05 -8.01 5.44
N TYR A 233 -8.22 -8.30 4.89
CA TYR A 233 -8.84 -7.43 3.89
C TYR A 233 -9.22 -6.06 4.48
N ILE A 234 -9.74 -6.00 5.72
CA ILE A 234 -10.00 -4.72 6.40
C ILE A 234 -8.70 -3.94 6.62
N LYS A 235 -7.62 -4.61 7.05
CA LYS A 235 -6.29 -3.98 7.17
C LYS A 235 -5.82 -3.42 5.84
N ALA A 236 -5.99 -4.15 4.73
CA ALA A 236 -5.60 -3.70 3.39
C ALA A 236 -6.34 -2.43 2.98
N ILE A 237 -7.67 -2.40 3.16
CA ILE A 237 -8.50 -1.22 2.90
C ILE A 237 -8.03 -0.03 3.74
N MET A 238 -7.88 -0.22 5.06
CA MET A 238 -7.44 0.88 5.93
C MET A 238 -6.05 1.40 5.51
N TYR A 239 -5.11 0.49 5.26
CA TYR A 239 -3.76 0.85 4.83
C TYR A 239 -3.75 1.57 3.49
N SER A 240 -4.59 1.17 2.52
CA SER A 240 -4.58 1.76 1.19
C SER A 240 -4.93 3.24 1.18
N TYR A 241 -5.79 3.69 2.09
CA TYR A 241 -6.08 5.13 2.28
C TYR A 241 -5.05 5.82 3.19
N LEU A 242 -4.62 5.17 4.28
CA LEU A 242 -3.68 5.79 5.22
C LEU A 242 -2.33 6.12 4.57
N VAL A 243 -1.84 5.24 3.69
CA VAL A 243 -0.51 5.39 3.07
C VAL A 243 -0.42 6.57 2.08
N LEU A 244 -1.56 7.09 1.61
CA LEU A 244 -1.59 8.17 0.61
C LEU A 244 -1.15 9.51 1.19
N THR A 245 -1.28 9.70 2.50
CA THR A 245 -0.88 10.95 3.17
C THR A 245 0.61 11.30 2.91
N PRO A 246 0.94 12.56 2.60
CA PRO A 246 2.33 13.01 2.47
C PRO A 246 3.01 13.28 3.83
N TYR A 247 2.23 13.34 4.91
CA TYR A 247 2.71 13.79 6.24
C TYR A 247 3.26 12.66 7.12
N ALA A 248 3.04 11.41 6.73
CA ALA A 248 3.52 10.25 7.47
C ALA A 248 3.99 9.12 6.56
N MET A 249 5.01 8.40 7.02
CA MET A 249 5.38 7.10 6.49
C MET A 249 4.52 6.03 7.18
N VAL A 250 3.60 5.44 6.43
CA VAL A 250 2.70 4.39 6.91
C VAL A 250 3.24 3.02 6.53
N LYS A 251 3.36 2.10 7.49
CA LYS A 251 3.83 0.73 7.29
C LYS A 251 2.77 -0.25 7.79
N MET A 252 2.47 -1.28 6.98
CA MET A 252 1.56 -2.37 7.34
C MET A 252 2.36 -3.60 7.76
N GLU A 253 1.83 -4.39 8.71
CA GLU A 253 2.47 -5.58 9.30
C GLU A 253 3.93 -5.26 9.71
N TYR A 254 4.08 -4.16 10.46
CA TYR A 254 5.39 -3.60 10.82
C TYR A 254 6.09 -4.47 11.88
N PRO A 255 7.25 -5.06 11.55
CA PRO A 255 7.94 -5.97 12.46
C PRO A 255 8.56 -5.21 13.63
N VAL A 256 8.32 -5.71 14.84
CA VAL A 256 9.00 -5.34 16.08
C VAL A 256 9.44 -6.62 16.81
N GLU A 257 10.29 -6.52 17.83
CA GLU A 257 10.83 -7.71 18.52
C GLU A 257 9.74 -8.61 19.08
N ASN A 258 8.60 -8.02 19.46
CA ASN A 258 7.50 -8.70 20.13
C ASN A 258 6.28 -8.94 19.23
N GLY A 259 6.40 -8.83 17.91
CA GLY A 259 5.32 -9.14 16.97
C GLY A 259 5.29 -8.25 15.72
N TYR A 260 4.12 -8.17 15.10
CA TYR A 260 3.89 -7.37 13.91
C TYR A 260 2.73 -6.42 14.20
N ILE A 261 2.99 -5.12 14.13
CA ILE A 261 1.96 -4.10 14.30
C ILE A 261 1.16 -4.03 13.01
N ASP A 262 -0.17 -4.10 13.09
CA ASP A 262 -1.00 -4.11 11.88
C ASP A 262 -0.74 -2.89 11.00
N ILE A 263 -0.79 -1.67 11.56
CA ILE A 263 -0.43 -0.45 10.85
C ILE A 263 0.33 0.50 11.80
N ALA A 264 1.46 1.03 11.35
CA ALA A 264 2.25 2.04 12.04
C ALA A 264 2.40 3.29 11.15
N MET A 265 2.24 4.47 11.73
CA MET A 265 2.36 5.78 11.07
C MET A 265 3.46 6.58 11.76
N PHE A 266 4.53 6.88 11.04
CA PHE A 266 5.65 7.67 11.51
C PHE A 266 5.62 9.05 10.87
N LYS A 267 5.80 10.10 11.66
CA LYS A 267 5.73 11.48 11.15
C LYS A 267 6.89 11.75 10.20
N ARG A 268 6.61 12.44 9.09
CA ARG A 268 7.65 12.82 8.12
C ARG A 268 8.25 14.19 8.43
N TYR A 269 7.45 15.09 8.99
CA TYR A 269 7.84 16.44 9.34
C TYR A 269 7.74 16.69 10.84
N GLU A 270 8.54 17.63 11.35
CA GLU A 270 8.56 17.91 12.79
C GLU A 270 7.28 18.58 13.28
N GLU A 271 6.64 19.39 12.42
CA GLU A 271 5.37 20.05 12.67
C GLU A 271 4.18 19.10 12.81
N VAL A 272 4.31 17.85 12.37
CA VAL A 272 3.27 16.83 12.53
C VAL A 272 3.23 16.39 14.00
N PRO A 273 2.12 16.65 14.73
CA PRO A 273 2.08 16.45 16.18
C PRO A 273 2.16 14.99 16.62
N TYR A 274 1.49 14.09 15.89
CA TYR A 274 1.30 12.71 16.35
C TYR A 274 1.84 11.66 15.36
N GLU A 275 2.41 10.62 15.95
CA GLU A 275 2.63 9.31 15.32
C GLU A 275 1.58 8.33 15.85
N ALA A 276 1.34 7.22 15.16
CA ALA A 276 0.30 6.29 15.57
C ALA A 276 0.62 4.82 15.28
N ILE A 277 0.14 3.93 16.13
CA ILE A 277 -0.05 2.51 15.79
C ILE A 277 -1.54 2.17 15.87
N ILE A 278 -1.99 1.32 14.97
CA ILE A 278 -3.38 0.91 14.84
C ILE A 278 -3.39 -0.62 14.84
N GLU A 279 -4.15 -1.21 15.75
CA GLU A 279 -4.45 -2.65 15.80
C GLU A 279 -5.89 -2.87 15.36
N VAL A 280 -6.09 -3.77 14.39
CA VAL A 280 -7.37 -3.96 13.70
C VAL A 280 -7.85 -5.39 13.96
N LYS A 281 -9.09 -5.51 14.47
CA LYS A 281 -9.77 -6.79 14.60
C LYS A 281 -11.04 -6.84 13.78
N TYR A 282 -11.40 -8.04 13.34
CA TYR A 282 -12.61 -8.26 12.57
C TYR A 282 -13.42 -9.45 13.11
N ILE A 283 -14.74 -9.28 13.12
CA ILE A 283 -15.71 -10.31 13.45
C ILE A 283 -16.75 -10.35 12.34
N LYS A 284 -16.95 -11.52 11.72
CA LYS A 284 -18.04 -11.71 10.76
C LYS A 284 -19.38 -11.47 11.46
N GLN A 285 -20.31 -10.77 10.80
CA GLN A 285 -21.62 -10.42 11.37
C GLN A 285 -22.34 -11.62 11.99
N LYS A 286 -22.36 -12.77 11.29
CA LYS A 286 -23.00 -14.01 11.74
C LYS A 286 -22.35 -14.67 12.96
N GLU A 287 -21.12 -14.29 13.29
CA GLU A 287 -20.35 -14.84 14.39
C GLU A 287 -20.25 -13.86 15.57
N TYR A 288 -20.95 -12.73 15.50
CA TYR A 288 -20.93 -11.70 16.52
C TYR A 288 -21.58 -12.18 17.82
N THR A 289 -20.85 -12.00 18.92
CA THR A 289 -21.38 -12.02 20.29
C THR A 289 -20.62 -10.98 21.10
N GLU A 290 -21.25 -10.43 22.15
CA GLU A 290 -20.60 -9.52 23.09
C GLU A 290 -19.33 -10.12 23.71
N GLU A 291 -19.35 -11.44 23.99
CA GLU A 291 -18.18 -12.15 24.52
C GLU A 291 -17.04 -12.21 23.50
N LYS A 292 -17.34 -12.48 22.22
CA LYS A 292 -16.32 -12.52 21.16
C LYS A 292 -15.75 -11.13 20.92
N LEU A 293 -16.57 -10.08 20.97
CA LEU A 293 -16.12 -8.69 20.91
C LEU A 293 -15.15 -8.39 22.05
N LYS A 294 -15.53 -8.67 23.30
CA LYS A 294 -14.67 -8.49 24.48
C LYS A 294 -13.35 -9.26 24.36
N ARG A 295 -13.38 -10.49 23.83
CA ARG A 295 -12.17 -11.30 23.60
C ARG A 295 -11.25 -10.64 22.57
N LYS A 296 -11.78 -10.22 21.42
CA LYS A 296 -11.00 -9.52 20.37
C LYS A 296 -10.41 -8.21 20.87
N VAL A 297 -11.16 -7.43 21.65
CA VAL A 297 -10.65 -6.21 22.29
C VAL A 297 -9.51 -6.54 23.27
N LYS A 298 -9.65 -7.59 24.08
CA LYS A 298 -8.59 -8.03 25.00
C LYS A 298 -7.33 -8.47 24.25
N GLU A 299 -7.46 -9.27 23.20
CA GLU A 299 -6.35 -9.70 22.33
C GLU A 299 -5.60 -8.47 21.76
N ALA A 300 -6.32 -7.49 21.21
CA ALA A 300 -5.72 -6.27 20.67
C ALA A 300 -5.00 -5.43 21.75
N LYS A 301 -5.56 -5.33 22.96
CA LYS A 301 -4.90 -4.66 24.09
C LYS A 301 -3.60 -5.35 24.48
N GLU A 302 -3.61 -6.69 24.57
CA GLU A 302 -2.42 -7.46 24.89
C GLU A 302 -1.33 -7.30 23.82
N GLN A 303 -1.71 -7.20 22.54
CA GLN A 303 -0.78 -6.90 21.44
C GLN A 303 -0.14 -5.52 21.59
N ILE A 304 -0.95 -4.48 21.81
CA ILE A 304 -0.41 -3.12 22.04
C ILE A 304 0.55 -3.08 23.24
N GLU A 305 0.22 -3.73 24.36
CA GLU A 305 1.11 -3.77 25.53
C GLU A 305 2.42 -4.52 25.26
N LYS A 306 2.44 -5.49 24.33
CA LYS A 306 3.68 -6.14 23.87
C LYS A 306 4.51 -5.20 23.00
N TYR A 307 3.87 -4.48 22.08
CA TYR A 307 4.57 -3.56 21.17
C TYR A 307 5.20 -2.39 21.93
N LYS A 308 4.57 -1.87 22.99
CA LYS A 308 5.14 -0.82 23.86
C LYS A 308 6.51 -1.16 24.46
N LYS A 309 6.85 -2.45 24.54
CA LYS A 309 8.12 -2.93 25.10
C LYS A 309 9.20 -3.13 24.03
N SER A 310 8.89 -2.92 22.75
CA SER A 310 9.88 -2.98 21.66
C SER A 310 10.91 -1.86 21.81
N TYR A 311 12.14 -2.09 21.36
CA TYR A 311 13.20 -1.09 21.46
C TYR A 311 12.82 0.20 20.73
N GLU A 312 12.17 0.05 19.57
CA GLU A 312 11.81 1.16 18.70
C GLU A 312 10.64 2.01 19.25
N LEU A 313 9.64 1.38 19.87
CA LEU A 313 8.44 2.10 20.34
C LEU A 313 8.53 2.54 21.80
N ASN A 314 9.33 1.85 22.63
CA ASN A 314 9.51 2.21 24.04
C ASN A 314 9.78 3.70 24.26
N PRO A 315 10.73 4.36 23.56
CA PRO A 315 10.99 5.79 23.73
C PRO A 315 9.86 6.70 23.22
N LYS A 316 8.92 6.17 22.43
CA LYS A 316 7.81 6.92 21.82
C LYS A 316 6.48 6.68 22.55
N ASN A 317 6.47 5.89 23.63
CA ASN A 317 5.24 5.46 24.29
C ASN A 317 4.38 6.61 24.81
N GLU A 318 4.93 7.77 25.14
CA GLU A 318 4.16 8.91 25.66
C GLU A 318 3.59 9.81 24.55
N THR A 319 4.18 9.77 23.35
CA THR A 319 3.85 10.67 22.24
C THR A 319 3.12 9.97 21.09
N MET A 320 3.32 8.66 20.94
CA MET A 320 2.74 7.87 19.86
C MET A 320 1.35 7.35 20.24
N LYS A 321 0.35 7.75 19.48
CA LYS A 321 -1.04 7.33 19.67
C LYS A 321 -1.21 5.84 19.40
N LYS A 322 -2.11 5.20 20.15
CA LYS A 322 -2.34 3.76 20.10
C LYS A 322 -3.82 3.53 19.95
N TYR A 323 -4.21 2.94 18.82
CA TYR A 323 -5.60 2.76 18.45
C TYR A 323 -5.96 1.28 18.34
N ILE A 324 -7.17 0.95 18.79
CA ILE A 324 -7.79 -0.35 18.53
C ILE A 324 -9.09 -0.09 17.80
N ILE A 325 -9.29 -0.77 16.66
CA ILE A 325 -10.57 -0.77 15.96
C ILE A 325 -11.03 -2.22 15.80
N VAL A 326 -12.26 -2.51 16.22
CA VAL A 326 -12.91 -3.80 15.99
C VAL A 326 -14.11 -3.62 15.08
N PHE A 327 -14.01 -4.15 13.86
CA PHE A 327 -15.11 -4.18 12.92
C PHE A 327 -15.99 -5.43 13.12
N VAL A 328 -17.31 -5.23 13.06
CA VAL A 328 -18.31 -6.30 13.04
C VAL A 328 -19.09 -6.20 11.74
N GLY A 329 -18.83 -7.11 10.81
CA GLY A 329 -19.34 -7.00 9.44
C GLY A 329 -18.87 -5.70 8.78
N LYS A 330 -19.75 -4.71 8.69
CA LYS A 330 -19.46 -3.40 8.10
C LYS A 330 -19.23 -2.29 9.13
N GLU A 331 -19.67 -2.51 10.38
CA GLU A 331 -19.71 -1.50 11.44
C GLU A 331 -18.39 -1.46 12.22
N ALA A 332 -17.83 -0.27 12.44
CA ALA A 332 -16.71 -0.05 13.35
C ALA A 332 -17.20 -0.08 14.82
N LYS A 333 -17.52 -1.30 15.30
CA LYS A 333 -18.27 -1.52 16.55
C LYS A 333 -17.56 -1.03 17.81
N TYR A 334 -16.24 -1.08 17.82
CA TYR A 334 -15.43 -0.64 18.95
C TYR A 334 -14.22 0.15 18.45
N ILE A 335 -14.00 1.32 19.04
CA ILE A 335 -12.87 2.20 18.78
C ILE A 335 -12.31 2.61 20.14
N GLU A 336 -11.02 2.36 20.38
CA GLU A 336 -10.31 2.83 21.57
C GLU A 336 -9.13 3.71 21.14
N GLU A 337 -9.02 4.87 21.78
CA GLU A 337 -7.93 5.82 21.61
C GLU A 337 -7.12 5.90 22.90
N LYS A 338 -5.83 5.59 22.83
CA LYS A 338 -4.90 5.70 23.95
C LYS A 338 -3.73 6.59 23.58
N ASN A 339 -3.27 7.34 24.57
CA ASN A 339 -2.01 8.07 24.50
C ASN A 339 -0.81 7.13 24.52
#